data_AF-A0A090J1A9-F1
#
_entry.id   AF-A0A090J1A9-F1
#
_cell.length_a   1.000
_cell.length_b   1.000
_cell.length_c   1.000
_cell.angle_alpha   90.00
_cell.angle_beta   90.00
_cell.angle_gamma   90.00
#
_symmetry.space_group_name_H-M   'P 1'
#
loop_
_entity.id
_entity.type
_entity.pdbx_description
1 polymer ?
#
loop_
_entity_poly.entity_id
_entity_poly.type
_entity_poly.pdbx_seq_one_letter_code
_entity_poly.pdbx_strand_id
1 'polypeptide(L)'
;MKYILHDCSGKEGYIIFALLIRRIGGVVSIAFGIFATLEASRLYTYGTGILIGDHAFPAIIGIILIVTGLFYLCLPYKEEKVVMPNHKQLKTMIYTIGILCLYCFSMNYLGYFVTTFIAFLLLLKVIGNYRWVWTMAFALIFTAVMYYLFITLLKTPLPITPILSI
;
A
#
# COMPACT_ATOMS: atom_id res chain seq x y z
N MET A 1 -8.05 25.17 41.98
CA MET A 1 -8.84 25.07 40.74
C MET A 1 -8.20 25.87 39.61
N LYS A 2 -6.90 25.66 39.30
CA LYS A 2 -6.18 26.40 38.23
C LYS A 2 -5.30 25.51 37.35
N TYR A 3 -5.28 24.20 37.63
CA TYR A 3 -4.46 23.21 36.91
C TYR A 3 -5.20 22.45 35.79
N ILE A 4 -6.51 22.63 35.64
CA ILE A 4 -7.30 21.92 34.62
C ILE A 4 -7.41 22.71 33.30
N LEU A 5 -7.26 24.03 33.33
CA LEU A 5 -7.50 24.88 32.15
C LEU A 5 -6.27 25.05 31.24
N HIS A 6 -5.07 24.69 31.69
CA HIS A 6 -3.85 24.78 30.88
C HIS A 6 -3.60 23.54 30.01
N ASP A 7 -4.29 22.42 30.27
CA ASP A 7 -4.19 21.19 29.48
C ASP A 7 -5.16 21.19 28.27
N CYS A 8 -6.34 21.83 28.41
CA CYS A 8 -7.36 21.84 27.35
C CYS A 8 -6.92 22.58 26.08
N SER A 9 -6.16 23.67 26.17
CA SER A 9 -5.77 24.45 24.99
C SER A 9 -4.80 23.71 24.06
N GLY A 10 -3.91 22.87 24.62
CA GLY A 10 -3.05 22.00 23.82
C GLY A 10 -3.84 20.84 23.21
N LYS A 11 -4.70 20.20 24.01
CA LYS A 11 -5.47 19.01 23.63
C LYS A 11 -6.45 19.28 22.47
N GLU A 12 -7.15 20.42 22.49
CA GLU A 12 -8.03 20.81 21.37
C GLU A 12 -7.25 21.03 20.07
N GLY A 13 -6.07 21.66 20.14
CA GLY A 13 -5.19 21.83 18.98
C GLY A 13 -4.74 20.50 18.37
N TYR A 14 -4.37 19.52 19.19
CA TYR A 14 -4.01 18.17 18.71
C TYR A 14 -5.20 17.43 18.10
N ILE A 15 -6.41 17.57 18.66
CA ILE A 15 -7.63 16.95 18.12
C ILE A 15 -7.99 17.58 16.77
N ILE A 16 -7.93 18.91 16.65
CA ILE A 16 -8.17 19.61 15.38
C ILE A 16 -7.13 19.20 14.34
N PHE A 17 -5.85 19.13 14.72
CA PHE A 17 -4.77 18.68 13.83
C PHE A 17 -4.97 17.23 13.37
N ALA A 18 -5.35 16.32 14.28
CA ALA A 18 -5.63 14.92 13.96
C ALA A 18 -6.86 14.77 13.05
N LEU A 19 -7.93 15.53 13.30
CA LEU A 19 -9.10 15.56 12.43
C LEU A 19 -8.78 16.10 11.04
N LEU A 20 -7.92 17.12 10.97
CA LEU A 20 -7.46 17.71 9.72
C LEU A 20 -6.59 16.72 8.93
N ILE A 21 -5.64 16.04 9.57
CA ILE A 21 -4.82 14.96 8.94
C ILE A 21 -5.71 13.84 8.40
N ARG A 22 -6.74 13.46 9.17
CA ARG A 22 -7.68 12.40 8.80
C ARG A 22 -8.50 12.78 7.58
N ARG A 23 -8.98 14.03 7.55
CA ARG A 23 -9.77 14.56 6.45
C ARG A 23 -8.94 14.73 5.18
N ILE A 24 -7.71 15.21 5.31
CA ILE A 24 -6.75 15.26 4.18
C ILE A 24 -6.48 13.85 3.67
N GLY A 25 -6.18 12.89 4.55
CA GLY A 25 -5.92 11.50 4.16
C GLY A 25 -7.09 10.87 3.41
N GLY A 26 -8.32 11.06 3.90
CA GLY A 26 -9.54 10.61 3.23
C GLY A 26 -9.71 11.25 1.85
N VAL A 27 -9.60 12.58 1.76
CA VAL A 27 -9.73 13.30 0.48
C VAL A 27 -8.64 12.89 -0.52
N VAL A 28 -7.39 12.77 -0.09
CA VAL A 28 -6.27 12.35 -0.92
C VAL A 28 -6.49 10.92 -1.43
N SER A 29 -6.95 10.01 -0.58
CA SER A 29 -7.24 8.64 -0.99
C SER A 29 -8.37 8.57 -2.04
N ILE A 30 -9.43 9.37 -1.88
CA ILE A 30 -10.50 9.45 -2.88
C ILE A 30 -9.98 10.04 -4.19
N ALA A 31 -9.19 11.13 -4.13
CA ALA A 31 -8.61 11.76 -5.31
C ALA A 31 -7.71 10.80 -6.10
N PHE A 32 -6.82 10.07 -5.42
CA PHE A 32 -5.99 9.03 -6.04
C PHE A 32 -6.82 7.87 -6.58
N GLY A 33 -7.88 7.47 -5.88
CA GLY A 33 -8.77 6.40 -6.35
C GLY A 33 -9.55 6.78 -7.61
N ILE A 34 -10.05 8.02 -7.68
CA ILE A 34 -10.68 8.57 -8.89
C ILE A 34 -9.67 8.61 -10.04
N PHE A 35 -8.47 9.14 -9.79
CA PHE A 35 -7.41 9.21 -10.81
C PHE A 35 -7.05 7.82 -11.36
N ALA A 36 -6.88 6.83 -10.48
CA ALA A 36 -6.60 5.44 -10.88
C ALA A 36 -7.75 4.83 -11.71
N THR A 37 -9.00 5.13 -11.36
CA THR A 37 -10.19 4.64 -12.10
C THR A 37 -10.33 5.32 -13.46
N LEU A 38 -9.98 6.60 -13.56
CA LEU A 38 -9.97 7.33 -14.83
C LEU A 38 -8.90 6.78 -15.77
N GLU A 39 -7.68 6.55 -15.28
CA GLU A 39 -6.63 5.91 -16.08
C GLU A 39 -7.04 4.49 -16.50
N ALA A 40 -7.64 3.70 -15.60
CA ALA A 40 -8.20 2.41 -15.96
C ALA A 40 -9.22 2.49 -17.11
N SER A 41 -10.10 3.50 -17.07
CA SER A 41 -11.11 3.71 -18.12
C SER A 41 -10.50 4.15 -19.45
N ARG A 42 -9.38 4.89 -19.42
CA ARG A 42 -8.60 5.24 -20.61
C ARG A 42 -7.90 4.02 -21.21
N LEU A 43 -7.35 3.15 -20.37
CA LEU A 43 -6.69 1.91 -20.83
C LEU A 43 -7.71 0.87 -21.33
N TYR A 44 -8.95 0.89 -20.82
CA TYR A 44 -10.02 -0.02 -21.27
C TYR A 44 -10.28 0.04 -22.78
N THR A 45 -10.07 1.20 -23.42
CA THR A 45 -10.20 1.35 -24.88
C THR A 45 -9.25 0.46 -25.68
N TYR A 46 -8.16 0.00 -25.06
CA TYR A 46 -7.18 -0.92 -25.67
C TYR A 46 -7.31 -2.37 -25.16
N GLY A 47 -8.23 -2.63 -24.23
CA GLY A 47 -8.41 -3.92 -23.57
C GLY A 47 -9.39 -4.86 -24.31
N THR A 48 -9.12 -6.16 -24.26
CA THR A 48 -9.94 -7.20 -24.90
C THR A 48 -11.14 -7.66 -24.04
N GLY A 49 -11.29 -7.17 -22.80
CA GLY A 49 -12.40 -7.52 -21.89
C GLY A 49 -12.45 -6.68 -20.60
N ILE A 50 -13.54 -6.75 -19.85
CA ILE A 50 -13.80 -5.89 -18.65
C ILE A 50 -12.84 -6.18 -17.48
N LEU A 51 -12.47 -7.44 -17.26
CA LEU A 51 -11.68 -7.89 -16.11
C LEU A 51 -10.30 -8.47 -16.50
N ILE A 52 -9.95 -8.40 -17.78
CA ILE A 52 -8.77 -9.06 -18.35
C ILE A 52 -7.92 -7.99 -19.01
N GLY A 53 -6.69 -7.81 -18.55
CA GLY A 53 -5.79 -6.78 -19.06
C GLY A 53 -5.20 -5.88 -17.98
N ASP A 54 -4.35 -4.98 -18.43
CA ASP A 54 -3.61 -4.00 -17.64
C ASP A 54 -4.51 -2.95 -16.99
N HIS A 55 -5.70 -2.69 -17.53
CA HIS A 55 -6.70 -1.76 -16.96
C HIS A 55 -7.46 -2.33 -15.75
N ALA A 56 -7.56 -3.65 -15.61
CA ALA A 56 -8.32 -4.26 -14.51
C ALA A 56 -7.70 -3.97 -13.14
N PHE A 57 -6.35 -3.92 -13.07
CA PHE A 57 -5.63 -3.68 -11.83
C PHE A 57 -5.83 -2.26 -11.28
N PRO A 58 -5.59 -1.17 -12.06
CA PRO A 58 -5.88 0.18 -11.60
C PRO A 58 -7.37 0.40 -11.28
N ALA A 59 -8.29 -0.24 -12.01
CA ALA A 59 -9.73 -0.15 -11.72
C ALA A 59 -10.09 -0.69 -10.34
N ILE A 60 -9.64 -1.91 -10.01
CA ILE A 60 -9.94 -2.57 -8.72
C ILE A 60 -9.34 -1.76 -7.57
N ILE A 61 -8.08 -1.34 -7.69
CA ILE A 61 -7.41 -0.54 -6.65
C ILE A 61 -8.08 0.83 -6.50
N GLY A 62 -8.46 1.47 -7.60
CA GLY A 62 -9.14 2.76 -7.59
C GLY A 62 -10.47 2.70 -6.83
N ILE A 63 -11.30 1.69 -7.10
CA ILE A 63 -12.56 1.47 -6.39
C ILE A 63 -12.32 1.22 -4.91
N ILE A 64 -11.35 0.37 -4.54
CA ILE A 64 -11.01 0.09 -3.14
C ILE A 64 -10.57 1.37 -2.42
N LEU A 65 -9.75 2.22 -3.05
CA LEU A 65 -9.33 3.50 -2.47
C LEU A 65 -10.52 4.45 -2.26
N ILE A 66 -11.44 4.57 -3.22
CA ILE A 66 -12.63 5.42 -3.10
C ILE A 66 -13.49 4.94 -1.93
N VAL A 67 -13.79 3.64 -1.87
CA VAL A 67 -14.61 3.04 -0.80
C VAL A 67 -13.95 3.22 0.56
N THR A 68 -12.65 2.97 0.66
CA THR A 68 -11.89 3.12 1.92
C THR A 68 -11.83 4.58 2.35
N GLY A 69 -11.63 5.51 1.41
CA GLY A 69 -11.61 6.94 1.68
C GLY A 69 -12.96 7.48 2.16
N LEU A 70 -14.05 7.02 1.55
CA LEU A 70 -15.41 7.32 2.01
C LEU A 70 -15.66 6.77 3.42
N PHE A 71 -15.29 5.52 3.66
CA PHE A 71 -15.40 4.90 4.99
C PHE A 71 -14.62 5.71 6.04
N TYR A 72 -13.41 6.15 5.72
CA TYR A 72 -12.56 6.93 6.62
C TYR A 72 -13.13 8.32 6.95
N LEU A 73 -13.90 8.93 6.03
CA LEU A 73 -14.61 10.19 6.24
C LEU A 73 -15.92 10.01 7.02
N CYS A 74 -16.64 8.91 6.80
CA CYS A 74 -17.93 8.65 7.43
C CYS A 74 -17.82 8.09 8.86
N LEU A 75 -16.71 7.43 9.22
CA LEU A 75 -16.57 6.86 10.55
C LEU A 75 -16.38 7.94 11.63
N PRO A 76 -17.07 7.81 12.79
CA PRO A 76 -16.87 8.72 13.90
C PRO A 76 -15.42 8.65 14.37
N TYR A 77 -14.85 9.84 14.63
CA TYR A 77 -13.50 9.93 15.15
C TYR A 77 -13.47 9.31 16.55
N LYS A 78 -12.79 8.17 16.68
CA LYS A 78 -12.37 7.67 17.99
C LYS A 78 -11.05 8.38 18.30
N GLU A 79 -10.96 9.01 19.47
CA GLU A 79 -9.71 9.62 19.92
C GLU A 79 -8.63 8.54 20.04
N GLU A 80 -7.85 8.36 18.97
CA GLU A 80 -6.58 7.68 19.02
C GLU A 80 -5.50 8.72 19.34
N LYS A 81 -4.67 8.42 20.33
CA LYS A 81 -3.52 9.25 20.65
C LYS A 81 -2.62 9.27 19.42
N VAL A 82 -2.57 10.41 18.73
CA VAL A 82 -1.59 10.65 17.66
C VAL A 82 -0.22 10.75 18.31
N VAL A 83 0.44 9.60 18.47
CA VAL A 83 1.81 9.54 18.96
C VAL A 83 2.71 9.94 17.79
N MET A 84 3.42 11.05 17.92
CA MET A 84 4.41 11.46 16.92
C MET A 84 5.39 10.31 16.65
N PRO A 85 5.72 10.05 15.37
CA PRO A 85 6.55 8.92 15.03
C PRO A 85 7.93 9.05 15.68
N ASN A 86 8.34 8.03 16.42
CA ASN A 86 9.67 7.98 17.05
C ASN A 86 10.75 7.87 15.94
N HIS A 87 11.98 8.30 16.21
CA HIS A 87 13.13 8.20 15.27
C HIS A 87 13.30 6.79 14.68
N LYS A 88 12.95 5.74 15.44
CA LYS A 88 12.95 4.35 14.94
C LYS A 88 11.91 4.10 13.86
N GLN A 89 10.70 4.66 14.00
CA GLN A 89 9.63 4.55 13.01
C GLN A 89 9.97 5.34 11.74
N LEU A 90 10.58 6.53 11.88
CA LEU A 90 11.06 7.31 10.74
C LEU A 90 12.10 6.54 9.92
N LYS A 91 13.10 5.92 10.59
CA LYS A 91 14.08 5.05 9.92
C LYS A 91 13.40 3.89 9.20
N THR A 92 12.43 3.25 9.84
CA THR A 92 11.67 2.12 9.26
C THR A 92 10.95 2.56 7.99
N MET A 93 10.29 3.73 7.99
CA MET A 93 9.65 4.29 6.79
C MET A 93 10.65 4.52 5.65
N ILE A 94 11.81 5.11 5.95
CA ILE A 94 12.86 5.36 4.94
C ILE A 94 13.38 4.04 4.36
N TYR A 95 13.63 3.02 5.20
CA TYR A 95 14.04 1.70 4.73
C TYR A 95 12.99 1.06 3.83
N THR A 96 11.71 1.13 4.21
CA THR A 96 10.61 0.59 3.40
C THR A 96 10.55 1.25 2.02
N ILE A 97 10.69 2.57 1.94
CA ILE A 97 10.74 3.30 0.67
C ILE A 97 11.95 2.85 -0.16
N GLY A 98 13.14 2.75 0.47
CA GLY A 98 14.35 2.29 -0.20
C GLY A 98 14.24 0.87 -0.76
N ILE A 99 13.62 -0.05 -0.02
CA ILE A 99 13.36 -1.42 -0.49
C ILE A 99 12.40 -1.42 -1.68
N LEU A 100 11.39 -0.56 -1.68
CA LEU A 100 10.44 -0.44 -2.80
C LEU A 100 11.12 0.11 -4.07
N CYS A 101 11.98 1.11 -3.93
CA CYS A 101 12.80 1.60 -5.04
C CYS A 101 13.75 0.52 -5.58
N LEU A 102 14.41 -0.21 -4.68
CA LEU A 102 15.31 -1.30 -5.05
C LEU A 102 14.57 -2.44 -5.75
N TYR A 103 13.35 -2.75 -5.31
CA TYR A 103 12.46 -3.72 -5.96
C TYR A 103 12.15 -3.30 -7.40
N CYS A 104 11.75 -2.06 -7.63
CA CYS A 104 11.45 -1.54 -8.96
C CYS A 104 12.66 -1.63 -9.91
N PHE A 105 13.85 -1.28 -9.42
CA PHE A 105 15.08 -1.39 -10.22
C PHE A 105 15.47 -2.85 -10.50
N SER A 106 15.42 -3.70 -9.47
CA SER A 106 15.85 -5.10 -9.56
C SER A 106 14.91 -5.96 -10.40
N MET A 107 13.63 -5.60 -10.47
CA MET A 107 12.60 -6.31 -11.25
C MET A 107 12.98 -6.49 -12.71
N ASN A 108 13.69 -5.51 -13.30
CA ASN A 108 14.17 -5.59 -14.68
C ASN A 108 15.27 -6.62 -14.91
N TYR A 109 16.05 -6.97 -13.87
CA TYR A 109 17.24 -7.84 -14.01
C TYR A 109 17.00 -9.27 -13.49
N LEU A 110 16.32 -9.39 -12.34
CA LEU A 110 16.18 -10.65 -11.60
C LEU A 110 14.82 -11.34 -11.81
N GLY A 111 13.93 -10.74 -12.60
CA GLY A 111 12.58 -11.23 -12.88
C GLY A 111 11.61 -11.11 -11.69
N TYR A 112 10.32 -11.29 -11.98
CA TYR A 112 9.23 -11.01 -11.04
C TYR A 112 9.30 -11.86 -9.76
N PHE A 113 9.39 -13.19 -9.90
CA PHE A 113 9.24 -14.09 -8.75
C PHE A 113 10.32 -13.88 -7.67
N VAL A 114 11.60 -13.79 -8.09
CA VAL A 114 12.74 -13.65 -7.16
C VAL A 114 12.71 -12.27 -6.50
N THR A 115 12.43 -11.22 -7.26
CA THR A 115 12.43 -9.85 -6.74
C THR A 115 11.29 -9.59 -5.80
N THR A 116 10.08 -10.07 -6.10
CA THR A 116 8.92 -9.92 -5.21
C THR A 116 9.13 -10.68 -3.91
N PHE A 117 9.68 -11.90 -3.97
CA PHE A 117 9.98 -12.69 -2.78
C PHE A 117 10.99 -11.99 -1.86
N ILE A 118 12.11 -11.51 -2.42
CA ILE A 118 13.15 -10.79 -1.65
C ILE A 118 12.59 -9.48 -1.08
N ALA A 119 11.85 -8.71 -1.88
CA ALA A 119 11.26 -7.46 -1.43
C ALA A 119 10.27 -7.69 -0.28
N PHE A 120 9.38 -8.68 -0.39
CA PHE A 120 8.43 -9.02 0.66
C PHE A 120 9.11 -9.51 1.94
N LEU A 121 10.13 -10.35 1.81
CA LEU A 121 10.95 -10.78 2.94
C LEU A 121 11.56 -9.60 3.69
N LEU A 122 12.17 -8.66 2.95
CA LEU A 122 12.79 -7.47 3.54
C LEU A 122 11.74 -6.57 4.19
N LEU A 123 10.58 -6.36 3.55
CA LEU A 123 9.49 -5.56 4.11
C LEU A 123 8.97 -6.14 5.43
N LEU A 124 8.64 -7.43 5.44
CA LEU A 124 8.13 -8.11 6.64
C LEU A 124 9.13 -8.08 7.78
N LYS A 125 10.43 -8.14 7.45
CA LYS A 125 11.50 -8.08 8.45
C LYS A 125 11.71 -6.68 9.00
N VAL A 126 11.70 -5.65 8.15
CA VAL A 126 11.86 -4.24 8.55
C VAL A 126 10.65 -3.77 9.37
N ILE A 127 9.44 -4.15 8.97
CA ILE A 127 8.20 -3.69 9.62
C ILE A 127 7.87 -4.51 10.87
N GLY A 128 7.90 -5.84 10.75
CA GLY A 128 7.29 -6.72 11.74
C GLY A 128 8.27 -7.43 12.68
N ASN A 129 9.57 -7.42 12.38
CA ASN A 129 10.60 -8.17 13.11
C ASN A 129 10.17 -9.63 13.45
N TYR A 130 9.44 -10.27 12.53
CA TYR A 130 8.88 -11.61 12.72
C TYR A 130 9.97 -12.68 12.66
N ARG A 131 9.68 -13.85 13.23
CA ARG A 131 10.60 -15.01 13.21
C ARG A 131 10.84 -15.43 11.76
N TRP A 132 12.10 -15.68 11.40
CA TRP A 132 12.54 -15.93 10.02
C TRP A 132 11.69 -16.97 9.27
N VAL A 133 11.29 -18.05 9.94
CA VAL A 133 10.46 -19.12 9.37
C VAL A 133 9.10 -18.62 8.93
N TRP A 134 8.42 -17.81 9.76
CA TRP A 134 7.13 -17.23 9.43
C TRP A 134 7.26 -16.20 8.32
N THR A 135 8.28 -15.34 8.37
CA THR A 135 8.54 -14.35 7.32
C THR A 135 8.73 -15.01 5.95
N MET A 136 9.48 -16.12 5.88
CA MET A 136 9.67 -16.89 4.65
C MET A 136 8.37 -17.51 4.14
N ALA A 137 7.59 -18.16 5.01
CA ALA A 137 6.33 -18.75 4.62
C ALA A 137 5.35 -17.69 4.08
N PHE A 138 5.19 -16.57 4.78
CA PHE A 138 4.30 -15.48 4.34
C PHE A 138 4.76 -14.83 3.05
N ALA A 139 6.07 -14.56 2.90
CA ALA A 139 6.59 -13.99 1.66
C ALA A 139 6.38 -14.94 0.47
N LEU A 140 6.56 -16.24 0.67
CA LEU A 140 6.37 -17.24 -0.39
C LEU A 140 4.90 -17.36 -0.80
N ILE A 141 4.00 -17.48 0.19
CA ILE A 141 2.55 -17.53 -0.06
C ILE A 141 2.08 -16.25 -0.76
N PHE A 142 2.52 -15.08 -0.28
CA PHE A 142 2.14 -13.81 -0.90
C PHE A 142 2.62 -13.71 -2.35
N THR A 143 3.88 -14.10 -2.61
CA THR A 143 4.44 -14.11 -3.97
C THR A 143 3.66 -15.06 -4.88
N ALA A 144 3.29 -16.26 -4.40
CA ALA A 144 2.50 -17.22 -5.16
C ALA A 144 1.07 -16.71 -5.45
N VAL A 145 0.42 -16.09 -4.47
CA VAL A 145 -0.92 -15.49 -4.65
C VAL A 145 -0.87 -14.37 -5.68
N MET A 146 0.14 -13.50 -5.61
CA MET A 146 0.31 -12.42 -6.59
C MET A 146 0.60 -12.96 -7.99
N TYR A 147 1.47 -13.96 -8.12
CA TYR A 147 1.73 -14.64 -9.39
C TYR A 147 0.44 -15.21 -10.00
N TYR A 148 -0.38 -15.89 -9.19
CA TYR A 148 -1.67 -16.41 -9.64
C TYR A 148 -2.65 -15.30 -10.04
N LEU A 149 -2.69 -14.20 -9.29
CA LEU A 149 -3.53 -13.04 -9.61
C LEU A 149 -3.14 -12.43 -10.96
N PHE A 150 -1.86 -12.22 -11.22
CA PHE A 150 -1.43 -11.62 -12.49
C PHE A 150 -1.62 -12.55 -13.70
N ILE A 151 -1.36 -13.85 -13.54
CA ILE A 151 -1.46 -14.80 -14.66
C ILE A 151 -2.90 -15.23 -14.91
N THR A 152 -3.62 -15.65 -13.88
CA THR A 152 -4.96 -16.23 -14.05
C THR A 152 -6.03 -15.16 -14.18
N LEU A 153 -5.95 -14.12 -13.34
CA LEU A 153 -6.98 -13.08 -13.30
C LEU A 153 -6.73 -12.01 -14.36
N LEU A 154 -5.51 -11.47 -14.43
CA LEU A 154 -5.20 -10.34 -15.32
C LEU A 154 -4.63 -10.77 -16.68
N LYS A 155 -4.11 -12.01 -16.80
CA LYS A 155 -3.39 -12.55 -17.97
C LYS A 155 -2.28 -11.63 -18.48
N THR A 156 -1.61 -10.92 -17.58
CA THR A 156 -0.54 -9.98 -17.96
C THR A 156 0.79 -10.70 -18.11
N PRO A 157 1.57 -10.40 -19.17
CA PRO A 157 2.92 -10.96 -19.32
C PRO A 157 3.83 -10.34 -18.27
N LEU A 158 4.22 -11.15 -17.29
CA LEU A 158 5.19 -10.73 -16.27
C LEU A 158 6.63 -11.02 -16.76
N PRO A 159 7.61 -10.22 -16.34
CA PRO A 159 9.02 -10.49 -16.64
C PRO A 159 9.43 -11.79 -15.94
N ILE A 160 9.45 -12.86 -16.72
CA ILE A 160 9.90 -14.18 -16.31
C ILE A 160 11.43 -14.18 -16.31
N THR A 161 12.04 -14.77 -15.29
CA THR A 161 13.48 -15.04 -15.34
C THR A 161 13.76 -16.02 -16.48
N PRO A 162 14.86 -15.85 -17.23
CA PRO A 162 15.26 -16.78 -18.28
C PRO A 162 15.65 -18.18 -17.75
N ILE A 163 15.57 -18.41 -16.43
CA ILE A 163 15.96 -19.66 -15.78
C ILE A 163 14.80 -20.67 -15.74
N LEU A 164 13.55 -20.21 -15.93
CA LEU A 164 12.35 -21.07 -15.88
C LEU A 164 11.73 -21.34 -17.26
N SER A 165 12.46 -21.11 -18.35
CA SER A 165 12.02 -21.41 -19.73
C SER A 165 12.37 -22.84 -20.17
N ILE A 166 12.36 -23.81 -19.24
CA ILE A 166 12.47 -25.25 -19.50
C ILE A 166 11.13 -25.90 -19.24
#